data_AF-D6TX58-F1
#
_entry.id   AF-D6TX58-F1
#
_cell.length_a   1.000
_cell.length_b   1.000
_cell.length_c   1.000
_cell.angle_alpha   90.00
_cell.angle_beta   90.00
_cell.angle_gamma   90.00
#
_symmetry.space_group_name_H-M   'P 1'
#
loop_
_entity.id
_entity.type
_entity.pdbx_description
1 polymer ?
#
loop_
_entity_poly.entity_id
_entity_poly.type
_entity_poly.pdbx_seq_one_letter_code
_entity_poly.pdbx_strand_id
1 'polypeptide(L)'
;MNFLSLNWCGLQWTPWIPFTSSDINTLPTGPGVYRIKAIDIDELFYIGQTGRNLRERLTALIRNTLDDPEQMPFNDPHTAAPSLWAWGDAEGLDFACSVAPVPATLSTEKREAFECSVLWRYRLEFGSSTRCNHGRFHPLYVKSGNGRSGFRGGRLPEGETNPAWGPSYPALPAQGLPQEETWLSLEWSELATLNPSAISHIPEEPGICKIINGENRLVLVELDQNLHSLMDRLSRRAWRSTGIQHSTITFPPGFPPYQLREIKNDLIAGYYSLTRQPPLEQQRFN
;
A
#
# COMPACT_ATOMS: atom_id res chain seq x y z
N MET A 1 -16.25 -14.48 4.92
CA MET A 1 -15.30 -13.38 4.66
C MET A 1 -16.10 -12.16 4.23
N ASN A 2 -15.89 -10.98 4.82
CA ASN A 2 -16.72 -9.79 4.52
C ASN A 2 -16.18 -9.01 3.31
N PHE A 3 -14.88 -9.13 2.99
CA PHE A 3 -14.25 -8.35 1.93
C PHE A 3 -14.79 -8.53 0.49
N LEU A 4 -15.67 -9.51 0.23
CA LEU A 4 -16.38 -9.66 -1.05
C LEU A 4 -17.78 -9.03 -1.05
N SER A 5 -18.28 -8.61 0.11
CA SER A 5 -19.60 -8.01 0.30
C SER A 5 -19.71 -6.65 -0.40
N LEU A 6 -20.95 -6.31 -0.80
CA LEU A 6 -21.28 -5.01 -1.37
C LEU A 6 -21.27 -3.86 -0.35
N ASN A 7 -21.27 -4.16 0.95
CA ASN A 7 -21.26 -3.16 2.04
C ASN A 7 -19.95 -3.15 2.87
N TRP A 8 -18.92 -3.83 2.38
CA TRP A 8 -17.66 -4.00 3.10
C TRP A 8 -16.97 -2.67 3.42
N CYS A 9 -16.36 -2.55 4.60
CA CYS A 9 -15.78 -1.30 5.14
C CYS A 9 -16.78 -0.13 5.21
N GLY A 10 -18.09 -0.40 5.23
CA GLY A 10 -19.13 0.64 5.23
C GLY A 10 -19.27 1.36 3.89
N LEU A 11 -18.68 0.83 2.82
CA LEU A 11 -18.75 1.37 1.47
C LEU A 11 -19.83 0.68 0.66
N GLN A 12 -20.45 1.41 -0.27
CA GLN A 12 -21.38 0.85 -1.26
C GLN A 12 -20.59 0.43 -2.50
N TRP A 13 -20.10 -0.79 -2.48
CA TRP A 13 -19.38 -1.38 -3.60
C TRP A 13 -20.36 -1.80 -4.71
N THR A 14 -19.97 -1.58 -5.96
CA THR A 14 -20.70 -2.16 -7.11
C THR A 14 -20.61 -3.69 -7.08
N PRO A 15 -21.54 -4.39 -7.76
CA PRO A 15 -21.32 -5.77 -8.15
C PRO A 15 -19.96 -5.96 -8.83
N TRP A 16 -19.45 -7.18 -8.74
CA TRP A 16 -18.21 -7.56 -9.42
C TRP A 16 -18.44 -7.57 -10.93
N ILE A 17 -17.60 -6.84 -11.68
CA ILE A 17 -17.65 -6.73 -13.13
C ILE A 17 -16.38 -7.38 -13.69
N PRO A 18 -16.48 -8.46 -14.49
CA PRO A 18 -15.35 -9.05 -15.19
C PRO A 18 -14.63 -8.01 -16.07
N PHE A 19 -13.30 -8.13 -16.20
CA PHE A 19 -12.50 -7.22 -17.04
C PHE A 19 -12.93 -7.25 -18.51
N THR A 20 -13.49 -8.37 -18.97
CA THR A 20 -13.99 -8.58 -20.33
C THR A 20 -15.41 -8.02 -20.56
N SER A 21 -16.11 -7.58 -19.51
CA SER A 21 -17.49 -7.09 -19.64
C SER A 21 -17.55 -5.66 -20.17
N SER A 22 -18.53 -5.38 -21.03
CA SER A 22 -18.87 -4.02 -21.48
C SER A 22 -19.44 -3.14 -20.36
N ASP A 23 -19.91 -3.74 -19.25
CA ASP A 23 -20.48 -3.03 -18.11
C ASP A 23 -19.46 -2.15 -17.38
N ILE A 24 -18.16 -2.31 -17.67
CA ILE A 24 -17.11 -1.39 -17.22
C ILE A 24 -17.42 0.07 -17.65
N ASN A 25 -18.14 0.25 -18.77
CA ASN A 25 -18.55 1.58 -19.24
C ASN A 25 -19.64 2.23 -18.38
N THR A 26 -20.30 1.49 -17.49
CA THR A 26 -21.31 2.02 -16.58
C THR A 26 -20.74 2.39 -15.21
N LEU A 27 -19.45 2.12 -14.98
CA LEU A 27 -18.79 2.48 -13.71
C LEU A 27 -18.93 3.98 -13.42
N PRO A 28 -19.06 4.38 -12.15
CA PRO A 28 -19.05 5.78 -11.74
C PRO A 28 -17.82 6.56 -12.26
N THR A 29 -18.00 7.84 -12.58
CA THR A 29 -16.94 8.71 -13.11
C THR A 29 -16.33 9.66 -12.06
N GLY A 30 -16.80 9.60 -10.82
CA GLY A 30 -16.25 10.37 -9.70
C GLY A 30 -15.03 9.71 -9.05
N PRO A 31 -14.49 10.34 -7.99
CA PRO A 31 -13.42 9.75 -7.19
C PRO A 31 -13.92 8.56 -6.38
N GLY A 32 -12.99 7.70 -5.98
CA GLY A 32 -13.33 6.58 -5.12
C GLY A 32 -12.21 5.58 -4.95
N VAL A 33 -12.59 4.45 -4.39
CA VAL A 33 -11.73 3.27 -4.20
C VAL A 33 -12.22 2.13 -5.09
N TYR A 34 -11.32 1.24 -5.46
CA TYR A 34 -11.62 0.08 -6.28
C TYR A 34 -10.83 -1.13 -5.77
N ARG A 35 -11.39 -2.31 -6.02
CA ARG A 35 -10.78 -3.60 -5.65
C ARG A 35 -10.87 -4.56 -6.82
N ILE A 36 -9.86 -5.40 -6.94
CA ILE A 36 -9.70 -6.40 -8.00
C ILE A 36 -9.58 -7.77 -7.34
N LYS A 37 -10.27 -8.77 -7.88
CA LYS A 37 -10.15 -10.19 -7.50
C LYS A 37 -9.91 -11.04 -8.73
N ALA A 38 -9.37 -12.24 -8.54
CA ALA A 38 -9.50 -13.29 -9.56
C ALA A 38 -10.94 -13.85 -9.52
N ILE A 39 -11.50 -14.23 -10.67
CA ILE A 39 -12.91 -14.61 -10.78
C ILE A 39 -13.21 -15.86 -9.95
N ASP A 40 -12.34 -16.88 -10.03
CA ASP A 40 -12.54 -18.19 -9.41
C ASP A 40 -11.79 -18.38 -8.09
N ILE A 41 -11.22 -17.29 -7.55
CA ILE A 41 -10.50 -17.30 -6.28
C ILE A 41 -11.10 -16.22 -5.37
N ASP A 42 -11.45 -16.60 -4.15
CA ASP A 42 -11.93 -15.68 -3.12
C ASP A 42 -10.76 -14.92 -2.46
N GLU A 43 -9.96 -14.25 -3.29
CA GLU A 43 -8.79 -13.46 -2.88
C GLU A 43 -8.78 -12.12 -3.62
N LEU A 44 -8.48 -11.02 -2.91
CA LEU A 44 -8.24 -9.72 -3.54
C LEU A 44 -6.79 -9.63 -4.03
N PHE A 45 -6.63 -9.28 -5.30
CA PHE A 45 -5.33 -9.10 -5.95
C PHE A 45 -4.84 -7.67 -5.84
N TYR A 46 -5.75 -6.70 -5.85
CA TYR A 46 -5.38 -5.30 -5.77
C TYR A 46 -6.49 -4.45 -5.14
N ILE A 47 -6.09 -3.49 -4.32
CA ILE A 47 -6.96 -2.39 -3.88
C ILE A 47 -6.27 -1.08 -4.28
N GLY A 48 -7.04 -0.16 -4.85
CA GLY A 48 -6.55 1.12 -5.35
C GLY A 48 -7.52 2.27 -5.06
N GLN A 49 -7.05 3.50 -5.24
CA GLN A 49 -7.90 4.70 -5.23
C GLN A 49 -7.64 5.62 -6.42
N THR A 50 -8.60 6.51 -6.67
CA THR A 50 -8.41 7.66 -7.54
C THR A 50 -9.17 8.88 -7.02
N GLY A 51 -8.51 10.04 -7.06
CA GLY A 51 -9.16 11.33 -6.82
C GLY A 51 -9.83 11.94 -8.04
N ARG A 52 -9.74 11.26 -9.19
CA ARG A 52 -10.26 11.75 -10.47
C ARG A 52 -11.48 10.92 -10.86
N ASN A 53 -11.31 10.04 -11.84
CA ASN A 53 -12.38 9.29 -12.46
C ASN A 53 -12.13 7.78 -12.30
N LEU A 54 -13.01 7.11 -11.54
CA LEU A 54 -12.97 5.66 -11.32
C LEU A 54 -13.02 4.85 -12.62
N ARG A 55 -13.96 5.19 -13.50
CA ARG A 55 -14.10 4.54 -14.82
C ARG A 55 -12.81 4.66 -15.63
N GLU A 56 -12.28 5.87 -15.83
CA GLU A 56 -11.04 6.06 -16.59
C GLU A 56 -9.86 5.31 -15.97
N ARG A 57 -9.72 5.35 -14.63
CA ARG A 57 -8.63 4.67 -13.92
C ARG A 57 -8.71 3.16 -14.13
N LEU A 58 -9.90 2.57 -14.05
CA LEU A 58 -10.09 1.13 -14.25
C LEU A 58 -10.00 0.72 -15.71
N THR A 59 -10.59 1.47 -16.65
CA THR A 59 -10.43 1.19 -18.08
C THR A 59 -8.95 1.22 -18.47
N ALA A 60 -8.16 2.16 -17.93
CA ALA A 60 -6.72 2.17 -18.13
C ALA A 60 -6.04 0.94 -17.53
N LEU A 61 -6.36 0.53 -16.29
CA LEU A 61 -5.83 -0.69 -15.69
C LEU A 61 -6.13 -1.92 -16.55
N ILE A 62 -7.40 -2.12 -16.90
CA ILE A 62 -7.90 -3.27 -17.66
C ILE A 62 -7.22 -3.32 -19.02
N ARG A 63 -7.25 -2.22 -19.78
CA ARG A 63 -6.62 -2.15 -21.10
C ARG A 63 -5.13 -2.52 -21.02
N ASN A 64 -4.36 -1.91 -20.11
CA ASN A 64 -2.94 -2.22 -20.01
C ASN A 64 -2.68 -3.66 -19.52
N THR A 65 -3.58 -4.26 -18.75
CA THR A 65 -3.43 -5.65 -18.29
C THR A 65 -3.70 -6.64 -19.42
N LEU A 66 -4.62 -6.32 -20.34
CA LEU A 66 -5.09 -7.22 -21.40
C LEU A 66 -4.57 -6.89 -22.81
N ASP A 67 -3.76 -5.84 -22.98
CA ASP A 67 -3.37 -5.30 -24.29
C ASP A 67 -2.63 -6.32 -25.15
N ASP A 68 -1.60 -6.94 -24.58
CA ASP A 68 -0.76 -7.94 -25.23
C ASP A 68 -0.54 -9.12 -24.26
N PRO A 69 -1.09 -10.32 -24.56
CA PRO A 69 -0.91 -11.48 -23.70
C PRO A 69 0.53 -12.02 -23.73
N GLU A 70 1.34 -11.71 -24.74
CA GLU A 70 2.72 -12.18 -24.86
C GLU A 70 3.75 -11.19 -24.28
N GLN A 71 3.33 -9.94 -24.00
CA GLN A 71 4.23 -8.89 -23.50
C GLN A 71 3.69 -8.19 -22.25
N MET A 72 4.45 -8.29 -21.16
CA MET A 72 4.16 -7.56 -19.93
C MET A 72 4.10 -6.03 -20.17
N PRO A 73 3.03 -5.33 -19.72
CA PRO A 73 2.92 -3.88 -19.86
C PRO A 73 3.96 -3.14 -19.01
N PHE A 74 4.18 -1.85 -19.29
CA PHE A 74 4.99 -1.00 -18.40
C PHE A 74 4.27 -0.77 -17.06
N ASN A 75 5.04 -0.36 -16.04
CA ASN A 75 4.52 0.00 -14.72
C ASN A 75 3.73 1.32 -14.72
N ASP A 76 3.83 2.14 -15.76
CA ASP A 76 2.96 3.28 -16.02
C ASP A 76 2.14 3.05 -17.30
N PRO A 77 0.90 3.57 -17.39
CA PRO A 77 0.25 4.53 -16.47
C PRO A 77 -0.38 3.91 -15.22
N HIS A 78 -0.34 2.58 -15.07
CA HIS A 78 -0.93 1.89 -13.93
C HIS A 78 -0.01 0.83 -13.33
N THR A 79 0.45 1.08 -12.10
CA THR A 79 1.46 0.27 -11.41
C THR A 79 1.06 -1.18 -11.13
N ALA A 80 -0.24 -1.46 -11.00
CA ALA A 80 -0.73 -2.83 -10.83
C ALA A 80 -0.84 -3.66 -12.12
N ALA A 81 -0.88 -3.02 -13.31
CA ALA A 81 -1.10 -3.74 -14.57
C ALA A 81 -0.07 -4.85 -14.85
N PRO A 82 1.25 -4.60 -14.75
CA PRO A 82 2.24 -5.68 -14.94
C PRO A 82 2.14 -6.79 -13.90
N SER A 83 1.66 -6.48 -12.69
CA SER A 83 1.44 -7.50 -11.66
C SER A 83 0.27 -8.40 -12.01
N LEU A 84 -0.89 -7.82 -12.37
CA LEU A 84 -2.05 -8.59 -12.79
C LEU A 84 -1.76 -9.41 -14.05
N TRP A 85 -1.05 -8.84 -15.02
CA TRP A 85 -0.60 -9.55 -16.22
C TRP A 85 0.25 -10.77 -15.86
N ALA A 86 1.23 -10.63 -14.96
CA ALA A 86 2.11 -11.75 -14.58
C ALA A 86 1.34 -12.90 -13.92
N TRP A 87 0.33 -12.60 -13.10
CA TRP A 87 -0.55 -13.63 -12.52
C TRP A 87 -1.48 -14.25 -13.57
N GLY A 88 -2.01 -13.45 -14.50
CA GLY A 88 -2.81 -13.95 -15.63
C GLY A 88 -2.03 -14.88 -16.53
N ASP A 89 -0.80 -14.50 -16.92
CA ASP A 89 0.09 -15.30 -17.78
C ASP A 89 0.56 -16.59 -17.08
N ALA A 90 0.96 -16.50 -15.81
CA ALA A 90 1.50 -17.65 -15.09
C ALA A 90 0.46 -18.70 -14.72
N GLU A 91 -0.76 -18.27 -14.37
CA GLU A 91 -1.78 -19.13 -13.75
C GLU A 91 -3.09 -19.19 -14.55
N GLY A 92 -3.18 -18.49 -15.68
CA GLY A 92 -4.40 -18.44 -16.49
C GLY A 92 -5.56 -17.72 -15.81
N LEU A 93 -5.26 -16.75 -14.94
CA LEU A 93 -6.28 -16.07 -14.12
C LEU A 93 -7.01 -14.96 -14.89
N ASP A 94 -8.33 -14.99 -14.79
CA ASP A 94 -9.21 -13.89 -15.15
C ASP A 94 -9.56 -13.02 -13.95
N PHE A 95 -9.74 -11.73 -14.18
CA PHE A 95 -9.97 -10.74 -13.13
C PHE A 95 -11.34 -10.05 -13.23
N ALA A 96 -11.86 -9.64 -12.08
CA ALA A 96 -13.03 -8.79 -11.95
C ALA A 96 -12.74 -7.60 -11.03
N CYS A 97 -13.39 -6.47 -11.29
CA CYS A 97 -13.31 -5.28 -10.45
C CYS A 97 -14.64 -4.95 -9.76
N SER A 98 -14.54 -4.23 -8.66
CA SER A 98 -15.66 -3.61 -7.97
C SER A 98 -15.21 -2.26 -7.44
N VAL A 99 -16.07 -1.23 -7.51
CA VAL A 99 -15.73 0.14 -7.13
C VAL A 99 -16.69 0.69 -6.09
N ALA A 100 -16.21 1.63 -5.28
CA ALA A 100 -17.03 2.41 -4.36
C ALA A 100 -16.69 3.89 -4.50
N PRO A 101 -17.63 4.73 -5.00
CA PRO A 101 -17.46 6.18 -5.03
C PRO A 101 -17.27 6.77 -3.63
N VAL A 102 -16.47 7.82 -3.54
CA VAL A 102 -16.31 8.63 -2.32
C VAL A 102 -16.68 10.09 -2.61
N PRO A 103 -17.00 10.91 -1.60
CA PRO A 103 -17.29 12.32 -1.82
C PRO A 103 -16.15 13.05 -2.54
N ALA A 104 -16.48 13.88 -3.54
CA ALA A 104 -15.50 14.69 -4.26
C ALA A 104 -14.78 15.73 -3.39
N THR A 105 -15.36 16.05 -2.23
CA THR A 105 -14.78 16.94 -1.21
C THR A 105 -13.70 16.27 -0.36
N LEU A 106 -13.51 14.95 -0.49
CA LEU A 106 -12.50 14.23 0.27
C LEU A 106 -11.10 14.58 -0.25
N SER A 107 -10.26 15.14 0.62
CA SER A 107 -8.88 15.50 0.27
C SER A 107 -8.07 14.27 -0.16
N THR A 108 -6.97 14.49 -0.88
CA THR A 108 -6.10 13.40 -1.33
C THR A 108 -5.53 12.61 -0.18
N GLU A 109 -5.04 13.29 0.86
CA GLU A 109 -4.44 12.67 2.05
C GLU A 109 -5.47 11.83 2.81
N LYS A 110 -6.71 12.32 2.94
CA LYS A 110 -7.80 11.55 3.55
C LYS A 110 -8.17 10.33 2.73
N ARG A 111 -8.19 10.44 1.41
CA ARG A 111 -8.51 9.32 0.51
C ARG A 111 -7.42 8.26 0.51
N GLU A 112 -6.15 8.66 0.55
CA GLU A 112 -5.00 7.74 0.66
C GLU A 112 -4.95 7.05 2.04
N ALA A 113 -5.16 7.78 3.13
CA ALA A 113 -5.30 7.16 4.45
C ALA A 113 -6.50 6.20 4.53
N PHE A 114 -7.59 6.54 3.82
CA PHE A 114 -8.74 5.66 3.71
C PHE A 114 -8.42 4.39 2.91
N GLU A 115 -7.72 4.49 1.78
CA GLU A 115 -7.18 3.33 1.04
C GLU A 115 -6.33 2.43 1.95
N CYS A 116 -5.42 3.01 2.74
CA CYS A 116 -4.65 2.25 3.72
C CYS A 116 -5.54 1.48 4.69
N SER A 117 -6.62 2.10 5.17
CA SER A 117 -7.58 1.46 6.09
C SER A 117 -8.34 0.29 5.45
N VAL A 118 -8.66 0.37 4.16
CA VAL A 118 -9.32 -0.72 3.41
C VAL A 118 -8.34 -1.88 3.20
N LEU A 119 -7.08 -1.59 2.83
CA LEU A 119 -6.01 -2.59 2.73
C LEU A 119 -5.75 -3.29 4.07
N TRP A 120 -5.67 -2.54 5.16
CA TRP A 120 -5.45 -3.10 6.50
C TRP A 120 -6.62 -3.97 6.95
N ARG A 121 -7.88 -3.53 6.72
CA ARG A 121 -9.05 -4.36 7.02
C ARG A 121 -9.02 -5.68 6.25
N TYR A 122 -8.63 -5.64 4.97
CA TYR A 122 -8.46 -6.86 4.19
C TYR A 122 -7.44 -7.80 4.84
N ARG A 123 -6.27 -7.26 5.22
CA ARG A 123 -5.21 -8.05 5.88
C ARG A 123 -5.66 -8.67 7.20
N LEU A 124 -6.43 -7.94 8.02
CA LEU A 124 -7.02 -8.46 9.26
C LEU A 124 -8.03 -9.59 9.02
N GLU A 125 -8.80 -9.53 7.93
CA GLU A 125 -9.82 -10.54 7.60
C GLU A 125 -9.25 -11.76 6.86
N PHE A 126 -8.33 -11.54 5.92
CA PHE A 126 -7.77 -12.55 5.03
C PHE A 126 -6.48 -13.18 5.58
N GLY A 127 -5.74 -12.46 6.42
CA GLY A 127 -4.47 -12.90 7.01
C GLY A 127 -3.22 -12.62 6.16
N SER A 128 -3.37 -11.99 4.98
CA SER A 128 -2.26 -11.58 4.10
C SER A 128 -2.61 -10.31 3.34
N SER A 129 -1.59 -9.56 2.90
CA SER A 129 -1.76 -8.51 1.89
C SER A 129 -2.22 -9.07 0.55
N THR A 130 -2.82 -8.21 -0.27
CA THR A 130 -3.16 -8.51 -1.67
C THR A 130 -1.89 -8.75 -2.49
N ARG A 131 -2.00 -9.51 -3.59
CA ARG A 131 -0.84 -9.93 -4.40
C ARG A 131 -0.15 -8.80 -5.18
N CYS A 132 -0.85 -7.70 -5.44
CA CYS A 132 -0.37 -6.62 -6.32
C CYS A 132 -0.27 -5.25 -5.62
N ASN A 133 -0.38 -5.19 -4.29
CA ASN A 133 -0.07 -3.99 -3.49
C ASN A 133 1.32 -4.10 -2.84
N HIS A 134 1.77 -3.00 -2.20
CA HIS A 134 3.02 -2.90 -1.44
C HIS A 134 4.32 -3.24 -2.21
N GLY A 135 4.24 -3.45 -3.52
CA GLY A 135 5.36 -3.87 -4.34
C GLY A 135 5.64 -5.37 -4.30
N ARG A 136 4.73 -6.20 -3.79
CA ARG A 136 4.78 -7.65 -3.99
C ARG A 136 4.63 -7.98 -5.47
N PHE A 137 5.26 -9.07 -5.89
CA PHE A 137 5.23 -9.51 -7.28
C PHE A 137 5.25 -11.03 -7.40
N HIS A 138 4.85 -11.55 -8.56
CA HIS A 138 4.80 -12.99 -8.83
C HIS A 138 6.21 -13.62 -8.70
N PRO A 139 6.34 -14.83 -8.12
CA PRO A 139 7.65 -15.46 -7.87
C PRO A 139 8.48 -15.70 -9.13
N LEU A 140 7.82 -16.02 -10.24
CA LEU A 140 8.49 -16.41 -11.48
C LEU A 140 8.71 -15.27 -12.48
N TYR A 141 8.43 -14.01 -12.13
CA TYR A 141 8.51 -12.89 -13.07
C TYR A 141 9.28 -11.73 -12.46
N VAL A 142 9.99 -10.96 -13.28
CA VAL A 142 10.49 -9.64 -12.92
C VAL A 142 9.52 -8.58 -13.45
N LYS A 143 9.25 -7.55 -12.64
CA LYS A 143 8.29 -6.50 -12.98
C LYS A 143 8.87 -5.53 -14.01
N SER A 144 8.07 -5.13 -15.00
CA SER A 144 8.43 -4.04 -15.91
C SER A 144 8.76 -2.75 -15.17
N GLY A 145 9.68 -1.99 -15.75
CA GLY A 145 9.94 -0.62 -15.36
C GLY A 145 8.90 0.34 -15.92
N ASN A 146 9.18 1.63 -15.80
CA ASN A 146 8.36 2.66 -16.42
C ASN A 146 8.68 2.73 -17.92
N GLY A 147 7.79 3.25 -18.76
CA GLY A 147 8.01 3.38 -20.21
C GLY A 147 9.27 4.17 -20.55
N ARG A 148 9.60 5.16 -19.72
CA ARG A 148 10.85 5.92 -19.85
C ARG A 148 12.11 5.08 -19.65
N SER A 149 12.09 4.04 -18.81
CA SER A 149 13.26 3.18 -18.62
C SER A 149 13.43 2.17 -19.75
N GLY A 150 12.40 1.95 -20.58
CA GLY A 150 12.40 0.96 -21.66
C GLY A 150 12.48 -0.50 -21.19
N PHE A 151 12.57 -0.74 -19.88
CA PHE A 151 12.73 -2.07 -19.31
C PHE A 151 11.38 -2.80 -19.27
N ARG A 152 11.25 -3.83 -20.11
CA ARG A 152 10.15 -4.79 -20.10
C ARG A 152 10.49 -5.93 -19.16
N GLY A 153 9.60 -6.19 -18.21
CA GLY A 153 9.65 -7.36 -17.36
C GLY A 153 9.20 -8.60 -18.13
N GLY A 154 9.27 -9.75 -17.45
CA GLY A 154 8.95 -11.03 -18.05
C GLY A 154 9.25 -12.17 -17.10
N ARG A 155 9.13 -13.41 -17.59
CA ARG A 155 9.42 -14.61 -16.83
C ARG A 155 10.92 -14.67 -16.50
N LEU A 156 11.23 -15.01 -15.25
CA LEU A 156 12.58 -15.27 -14.79
C LEU A 156 13.11 -16.58 -15.37
N PRO A 157 14.45 -16.74 -15.48
CA PRO A 157 15.07 -18.03 -15.79
C PRO A 157 14.63 -19.14 -14.83
N GLU A 158 14.70 -20.39 -15.30
CA GLU A 158 14.37 -21.55 -14.48
C GLU A 158 15.28 -21.63 -13.24
N GLY A 159 14.66 -21.85 -12.07
CA GLY A 159 15.37 -21.91 -10.78
C GLY A 159 15.53 -20.56 -10.07
N GLU A 160 15.23 -19.43 -10.72
CA GLU A 160 15.24 -18.12 -10.08
C GLU A 160 13.87 -17.79 -9.42
N THR A 161 13.90 -16.94 -8.40
CA THR A 161 12.69 -16.44 -7.73
C THR A 161 12.80 -14.94 -7.49
N ASN A 162 11.73 -14.21 -7.75
CA ASN A 162 11.68 -12.77 -7.55
C ASN A 162 11.86 -12.44 -6.05
N PRO A 163 12.80 -11.57 -5.67
CA PRO A 163 13.00 -11.18 -4.26
C PRO A 163 11.82 -10.38 -3.66
N ALA A 164 10.93 -9.82 -4.50
CA ALA A 164 9.68 -9.19 -4.09
C ALA A 164 8.52 -10.18 -3.92
N TRP A 165 8.81 -11.49 -3.97
CA TRP A 165 7.90 -12.55 -3.58
C TRP A 165 8.16 -12.99 -2.13
N GLY A 166 7.19 -13.68 -1.54
CA GLY A 166 7.27 -14.28 -0.23
C GLY A 166 5.98 -14.09 0.58
N PRO A 167 5.98 -14.53 1.85
CA PRO A 167 4.84 -14.35 2.74
C PRO A 167 4.60 -12.87 3.05
N SER A 168 3.34 -12.50 3.27
CA SER A 168 3.01 -11.19 3.85
C SER A 168 3.46 -11.14 5.31
N TYR A 169 3.79 -9.95 5.80
CA TYR A 169 3.88 -9.72 7.23
C TYR A 169 2.49 -9.84 7.88
N PRO A 170 2.36 -10.41 9.09
CA PRO A 170 1.09 -10.46 9.80
C PRO A 170 0.43 -9.08 9.88
N ALA A 171 -0.89 -9.02 9.69
CA ALA A 171 -1.63 -7.77 9.86
C ALA A 171 -1.49 -7.27 11.30
N LEU A 172 -1.16 -6.00 11.49
CA LEU A 172 -1.01 -5.48 12.85
C LEU A 172 -2.39 -5.38 13.52
N PRO A 173 -2.60 -5.93 14.73
CA PRO A 173 -3.87 -5.78 15.44
C PRO A 173 -4.04 -4.35 15.96
N ALA A 174 -5.29 -3.90 16.06
CA ALA A 174 -5.62 -2.58 16.60
C ALA A 174 -5.39 -2.54 18.13
N GLN A 175 -4.21 -2.11 18.56
CA GLN A 175 -3.82 -2.02 19.96
C GLN A 175 -3.07 -0.71 20.27
N GLY A 176 -3.35 -0.13 21.44
CA GLY A 176 -2.63 1.04 21.97
C GLY A 176 -2.85 2.33 21.18
N LEU A 177 -2.10 3.35 21.57
CA LEU A 177 -2.12 4.69 20.96
C LEU A 177 -0.76 5.05 20.35
N PRO A 178 -0.71 5.98 19.35
CA PRO A 178 0.52 6.30 18.63
C PRO A 178 1.75 6.62 19.50
N GLN A 179 1.54 7.27 20.65
CA GLN A 179 2.60 7.65 21.59
C GLN A 179 3.13 6.50 22.46
N GLU A 180 2.42 5.36 22.49
CA GLU A 180 2.78 4.22 23.33
C GLU A 180 3.88 3.37 22.67
N GLU A 181 4.68 2.71 23.50
CA GLU A 181 5.76 1.82 23.05
C GLU A 181 5.26 0.50 22.47
N THR A 182 3.97 0.18 22.68
CA THR A 182 3.33 -1.06 22.21
C THR A 182 2.27 -0.82 21.13
N TRP A 183 2.28 0.37 20.50
CA TRP A 183 1.30 0.74 19.49
C TRP A 183 1.27 -0.25 18.32
N LEU A 184 0.07 -0.74 18.01
CA LEU A 184 -0.22 -1.82 17.06
C LEU A 184 0.60 -3.11 17.31
N SER A 185 0.87 -3.40 18.58
CA SER A 185 1.60 -4.58 19.05
C SER A 185 3.03 -4.68 18.50
N LEU A 186 3.64 -3.54 18.16
CA LEU A 186 5.04 -3.44 17.80
C LEU A 186 5.85 -2.92 18.99
N GLU A 187 7.12 -3.31 19.09
CA GLU A 187 8.06 -2.86 20.13
C GLU A 187 8.80 -1.59 19.69
N TRP A 188 8.17 -0.45 19.92
CA TRP A 188 8.72 0.85 19.58
C TRP A 188 9.78 1.31 20.59
N SER A 189 10.82 2.01 20.13
CA SER A 189 11.73 2.72 21.03
C SER A 189 11.00 3.78 21.85
N GLU A 190 11.57 4.17 23.00
CA GLU A 190 11.11 5.34 23.74
C GLU A 190 11.08 6.59 22.83
N LEU A 191 10.10 7.48 23.06
CA LEU A 191 9.97 8.72 22.32
C LEU A 191 11.11 9.69 22.67
N ALA A 192 11.95 9.99 21.69
CA ALA A 192 13.05 10.94 21.83
C ALA A 192 12.82 12.20 20.98
N THR A 193 13.34 13.34 21.45
CA THR A 193 13.32 14.58 20.66
C THR A 193 14.10 14.39 19.36
N LEU A 194 13.53 14.81 18.23
CA LEU A 194 14.21 14.71 16.95
C LEU A 194 15.26 15.82 16.83
N ASN A 195 16.54 15.47 17.03
CA ASN A 195 17.68 16.36 16.82
C ASN A 195 18.90 15.59 16.27
N PRO A 196 19.88 16.27 15.66
CA PRO A 196 21.04 15.61 15.04
C PRO A 196 21.90 14.78 16.00
N SER A 197 21.93 15.10 17.30
CA SER A 197 22.66 14.29 18.29
C SER A 197 21.94 13.00 18.67
N ALA A 198 20.61 12.97 18.56
CA ALA A 198 19.81 11.79 18.87
C ALA A 198 19.94 10.68 17.82
N ILE A 199 20.37 11.02 16.60
CA ILE A 199 20.44 10.05 15.49
C ILE A 199 21.76 9.27 15.42
N SER A 200 22.79 9.63 16.20
CA SER A 200 24.12 8.98 16.13
C SER A 200 24.11 7.51 16.57
N HIS A 201 23.11 7.09 17.34
CA HIS A 201 22.95 5.71 17.82
C HIS A 201 21.92 4.92 17.00
N ILE A 202 21.29 5.55 16.00
CA ILE A 202 20.33 4.87 15.12
C ILE A 202 21.12 3.98 14.16
N PRO A 203 20.76 2.69 14.05
CA PRO A 203 21.58 1.76 13.31
C PRO A 203 21.17 1.72 11.83
N GLU A 204 21.94 1.02 11.01
CA GLU A 204 21.81 1.04 9.54
C GLU A 204 20.83 -0.01 8.99
N GLU A 205 20.24 -0.84 9.85
CA GLU A 205 19.28 -1.86 9.45
C GLU A 205 17.98 -1.25 8.88
N PRO A 206 17.18 -2.06 8.16
CA PRO A 206 15.85 -1.67 7.76
C PRO A 206 15.00 -1.30 8.97
N GLY A 207 14.18 -0.25 8.83
CA GLY A 207 13.41 0.25 9.96
C GLY A 207 12.26 1.15 9.57
N ILE A 208 11.43 1.41 10.56
CA ILE A 208 10.28 2.31 10.49
C ILE A 208 10.41 3.35 11.59
N CYS A 209 10.07 4.59 11.27
CA CYS A 209 10.03 5.71 12.19
C CYS A 209 8.61 6.30 12.22
N LYS A 210 8.09 6.53 13.43
CA LYS A 210 6.92 7.37 13.66
C LYS A 210 7.35 8.72 14.23
N ILE A 211 6.76 9.79 13.71
CA ILE A 211 6.96 11.15 14.19
C ILE A 211 5.68 11.66 14.84
N ILE A 212 5.80 12.22 16.04
CA ILE A 212 4.70 12.73 16.85
C ILE A 212 5.02 14.19 17.23
N ASN A 213 4.01 15.05 17.29
CA ASN A 213 4.18 16.44 17.74
C ASN A 213 3.91 16.60 19.25
N GLY A 214 4.13 17.81 19.79
CA GLY A 214 3.88 18.10 21.21
C GLY A 214 2.42 17.98 21.66
N GLU A 215 1.48 17.75 20.75
CA GLU A 215 0.06 17.47 21.03
C GLU A 215 -0.25 15.97 21.02
N ASN A 216 0.77 15.11 20.99
CA ASN A 216 0.65 13.65 20.85
C ASN A 216 -0.07 13.20 19.56
N ARG A 217 -0.02 14.00 18.50
CA ARG A 217 -0.61 13.66 17.20
C ARG A 217 0.43 13.06 16.28
N LEU A 218 0.05 12.00 15.56
CA LEU A 218 0.90 11.41 14.55
C LEU A 218 1.08 12.39 13.38
N VAL A 219 2.33 12.73 13.11
CA VAL A 219 2.73 13.65 12.05
C VAL A 219 3.06 12.89 10.78
N LEU A 220 3.84 11.80 10.92
CA LEU A 220 4.41 11.08 9.80
C LEU A 220 4.77 9.65 10.21
N VAL A 221 4.61 8.69 9.29
CA VAL A 221 5.25 7.38 9.37
C VAL A 221 6.12 7.21 8.12
N GLU A 222 7.39 6.89 8.31
CA GLU A 222 8.31 6.58 7.22
C GLU A 222 9.10 5.31 7.46
N LEU A 223 9.60 4.73 6.38
CA LEU A 223 10.40 3.52 6.37
C LEU A 223 11.62 3.71 5.48
N ASP A 224 12.65 2.93 5.71
CA ASP A 224 13.78 2.81 4.80
C ASP A 224 14.46 1.46 5.02
N GLN A 225 15.21 0.99 4.02
CA GLN A 225 16.12 -0.15 4.16
C GLN A 225 17.38 0.24 4.95
N ASN A 226 17.62 1.55 5.14
CA ASN A 226 18.65 2.10 6.02
C ASN A 226 18.03 3.15 6.96
N LEU A 227 17.73 2.74 8.20
CA LEU A 227 17.06 3.60 9.18
C LEU A 227 17.88 4.83 9.57
N HIS A 228 19.21 4.69 9.68
CA HIS A 228 20.12 5.82 9.93
C HIS A 228 19.95 6.93 8.88
N SER A 229 19.99 6.57 7.60
CA SER A 229 19.79 7.49 6.47
C SER A 229 18.41 8.14 6.47
N LEU A 230 17.37 7.39 6.89
CA LEU A 230 16.04 7.97 7.08
C LEU A 230 16.06 9.04 8.17
N MET A 231 16.62 8.72 9.33
CA MET A 231 16.64 9.62 10.48
C MET A 231 17.46 10.89 10.23
N ASP A 232 18.57 10.78 9.50
CA ASP A 232 19.35 11.93 9.04
C ASP A 232 18.58 12.85 8.07
N ARG A 233 17.74 12.29 7.19
CA ARG A 233 16.85 13.11 6.36
C ARG A 233 15.75 13.77 7.17
N LEU A 234 15.16 13.05 8.13
CA LEU A 234 14.07 13.57 8.97
C LEU A 234 14.55 14.64 9.95
N SER A 235 15.76 14.52 10.51
CA SER A 235 16.34 15.50 11.43
C SER A 235 16.62 16.86 10.77
N ARG A 236 16.84 16.87 9.46
CA ARG A 236 17.08 18.06 8.64
C ARG A 236 15.82 18.64 8.00
N ARG A 237 14.68 17.97 8.15
CA ARG A 237 13.39 18.42 7.59
C ARG A 237 12.88 19.65 8.34
N ALA A 238 12.39 20.64 7.59
CA ALA A 238 11.64 21.75 8.15
C ALA A 238 10.22 21.30 8.52
N TRP A 239 9.96 21.14 9.81
CA TRP A 239 8.65 20.72 10.34
C TRP A 239 7.71 21.91 10.52
N ARG A 240 6.43 21.72 10.20
CA ARG A 240 5.38 22.73 10.51
C ARG A 240 4.89 22.57 11.95
N SER A 241 4.86 21.33 12.43
CA SER A 241 4.48 21.00 13.79
C SER A 241 5.61 21.26 14.79
N THR A 242 5.27 21.63 16.02
CA THR A 242 6.23 21.91 17.11
C THR A 242 6.35 20.72 18.07
N GLY A 243 7.45 20.66 18.84
CA GLY A 243 7.66 19.59 19.82
C GLY A 243 7.81 18.22 19.16
N ILE A 244 8.57 18.16 18.06
CA ILE A 244 8.73 16.93 17.27
C ILE A 244 9.53 15.89 18.05
N GLN A 245 8.89 14.75 18.28
CA GLN A 245 9.49 13.55 18.82
C GLN A 245 9.43 12.41 17.79
N HIS A 246 10.32 11.45 17.94
CA HIS A 246 10.40 10.28 17.09
C HIS A 246 10.52 9.01 17.92
N SER A 247 10.10 7.91 17.33
CA SER A 247 10.29 6.58 17.87
C SER A 247 10.44 5.60 16.70
N THR A 248 11.30 4.60 16.85
CA THR A 248 11.72 3.73 15.76
C THR A 248 11.56 2.26 16.10
N ILE A 249 11.52 1.45 15.05
CA ILE A 249 11.63 -0.02 15.09
C ILE A 249 12.66 -0.41 14.05
N THR A 250 13.51 -1.38 14.38
CA THR A 250 14.48 -1.98 13.47
C THR A 250 14.08 -3.42 13.13
N PHE A 251 14.48 -3.87 11.96
CA PHE A 251 14.28 -5.23 11.48
C PHE A 251 15.62 -5.84 11.08
N PRO A 252 15.75 -7.18 11.04
CA PRO A 252 17.00 -7.82 10.63
C PRO A 252 17.46 -7.41 9.21
N PRO A 253 18.77 -7.47 8.90
CA PRO A 253 19.27 -7.27 7.55
C PRO A 253 18.55 -8.17 6.53
N GLY A 254 18.23 -7.62 5.36
CA GLY A 254 17.50 -8.34 4.31
C GLY A 254 15.98 -8.40 4.50
N PHE A 255 15.42 -7.70 5.51
CA PHE A 255 13.97 -7.63 5.70
C PHE A 255 13.25 -7.10 4.45
N PRO A 256 12.25 -7.83 3.90
CA PRO A 256 11.71 -7.51 2.59
C PRO A 256 11.08 -6.09 2.51
N PRO A 257 11.42 -5.27 1.50
CA PRO A 257 10.87 -3.92 1.37
C PRO A 257 9.34 -3.86 1.29
N TYR A 258 8.70 -4.88 0.70
CA TYR A 258 7.23 -4.94 0.63
C TYR A 258 6.59 -5.16 2.00
N GLN A 259 7.26 -5.88 2.91
CA GLN A 259 6.78 -6.06 4.29
C GLN A 259 6.90 -4.76 5.10
N LEU A 260 7.94 -3.95 4.91
CA LEU A 260 7.99 -2.62 5.53
C LEU A 260 6.83 -1.74 5.06
N ARG A 261 6.50 -1.77 3.77
CA ARG A 261 5.38 -1.00 3.20
C ARG A 261 4.04 -1.46 3.75
N GLU A 262 3.87 -2.77 3.90
CA GLU A 262 2.76 -3.38 4.61
C GLU A 262 2.62 -2.84 6.05
N ILE A 263 3.70 -2.82 6.82
CA ILE A 263 3.67 -2.32 8.21
C ILE A 263 3.36 -0.81 8.24
N LYS A 264 3.99 -0.01 7.38
CA LYS A 264 3.67 1.44 7.25
C LYS A 264 2.21 1.67 6.88
N ASN A 265 1.66 0.88 5.95
CA ASN A 265 0.26 0.95 5.57
C ASN A 265 -0.65 0.70 6.78
N ASP A 266 -0.37 -0.35 7.56
CA ASP A 266 -1.14 -0.70 8.76
C ASP A 266 -1.03 0.37 9.85
N LEU A 267 0.13 1.02 10.01
CA LEU A 267 0.31 2.11 10.97
C LEU A 267 -0.52 3.35 10.61
N ILE A 268 -0.51 3.74 9.34
CA ILE A 268 -1.34 4.84 8.84
C ILE A 268 -2.83 4.48 9.00
N ALA A 269 -3.19 3.26 8.63
CA ALA A 269 -4.55 2.74 8.76
C ALA A 269 -5.04 2.71 10.22
N GLY A 270 -4.20 2.26 11.15
CA GLY A 270 -4.46 2.24 12.58
C GLY A 270 -4.75 3.64 13.10
N TYR A 271 -3.89 4.61 12.78
CA TYR A 271 -4.13 6.01 13.17
C TYR A 271 -5.40 6.59 12.53
N TYR A 272 -5.64 6.33 11.24
CA TYR A 272 -6.86 6.78 10.57
C TYR A 272 -8.11 6.14 11.16
N SER A 273 -8.05 4.88 11.59
CA SER A 273 -9.19 4.19 12.21
C SER A 273 -9.60 4.82 13.55
N LEU A 274 -8.62 5.32 14.31
CA LEU A 274 -8.82 6.00 15.59
C LEU A 274 -9.34 7.43 15.42
N THR A 275 -8.78 8.19 14.47
CA THR A 275 -8.99 9.64 14.41
C THR A 275 -9.86 10.11 13.25
N ARG A 276 -10.06 9.25 12.24
CA ARG A 276 -10.63 9.61 10.92
C ARG A 276 -9.87 10.73 10.21
N GLN A 277 -8.62 10.97 10.59
CA GLN A 277 -7.71 11.91 9.96
C GLN A 277 -6.43 11.20 9.51
N PRO A 278 -5.81 11.64 8.40
CA PRO A 278 -4.47 11.20 8.04
C PRO A 278 -3.44 11.75 9.04
N PRO A 279 -2.22 11.19 9.10
CA PRO A 279 -1.10 11.84 9.77
C PRO A 279 -0.86 13.24 9.17
N LEU A 280 -0.51 14.22 10.01
CA LEU A 280 -0.58 15.64 9.69
C LEU A 280 0.23 16.08 8.46
N GLU A 281 1.41 15.49 8.27
CA GLU A 281 2.36 15.91 7.24
C GLU A 281 2.80 14.72 6.36
N GLN A 282 1.94 13.70 6.25
CA GLN A 282 2.15 12.55 5.35
C GLN A 282 2.00 13.00 3.90
N GLN A 283 3.07 12.90 3.11
CA GLN A 283 3.07 13.28 1.70
C GLN A 283 3.04 12.08 0.74
N ARG A 284 3.40 10.88 1.22
CA ARG A 284 3.42 9.64 0.43
C ARG A 284 2.93 8.46 1.26
N PHE A 285 1.87 7.84 0.80
CA PHE A 285 1.24 6.69 1.46
C PHE A 285 1.71 5.34 0.88
N ASN A 286 2.24 5.34 -0.35
CA ASN A 286 2.73 4.16 -1.09
C ASN A 286 4.20 4.30 -1.50
#